data_AF-A0A7S4JEW5-F1
#
_entry.id   AF-A0A7S4JEW5-F1
#
_cell.length_a   1.000
_cell.length_b   1.000
_cell.length_c   1.000
_cell.angle_alpha   90.00
_cell.angle_beta   90.00
_cell.angle_gamma   90.00
#
_symmetry.space_group_name_H-M   'P 1'
#
loop_
_entity.id
_entity.type
_entity.pdbx_description
1 polymer ?
#
loop_
_entity_poly.entity_id
_entity_poly.type
_entity_poly.pdbx_seq_one_letter_code
_entity_poly.pdbx_strand_id
1 'polypeptide(L)'
;MSMVKALAARLQVDLSLYITVKDSDGFSPFPCPCTVEEAFARYLDINSLPRKSFLVALAEFARDGSERERLLKLASKEGQDLYHQYVVLETRNLLDLLNDFPSVQPSLECLVELVPRLQSRYYSISSSNLVHPRCVHVTAVVVEKKYQDGRSFHGVCTSYLRRLHQGDIVRAHLRKTNFKLPREVSTPVILVGAGTGIAPLRGMCQELEHRKRMLAPIGKNLLFFGCRRPTEDYLYEEEIGGWLENGTLSRVHTAFSRSNDTLGGGKVYVQQRVDENAIQLLSLLDAGACIYVCGSTAMARDVK
;
A
#
# COMPACT_ATOMS: atom_id res chain seq x y z
N MET A 1 -7.02 -0.36 23.36
CA MET A 1 -7.11 1.13 23.34
C MET A 1 -6.64 1.62 21.97
N SER A 2 -7.33 2.58 21.33
CA SER A 2 -6.89 3.12 20.02
C SER A 2 -5.59 3.91 20.17
N MET A 3 -4.74 3.94 19.13
CA MET A 3 -3.47 4.68 19.12
C MET A 3 -3.62 6.16 19.53
N VAL A 4 -4.68 6.85 19.07
CA VAL A 4 -4.98 8.24 19.45
C VAL A 4 -5.14 8.41 20.96
N LYS A 5 -5.98 7.57 21.58
CA LYS A 5 -6.17 7.54 23.05
C LYS A 5 -4.88 7.20 23.79
N ALA A 6 -4.08 6.27 23.27
CA ALA A 6 -2.81 5.90 23.87
C ALA A 6 -1.79 7.06 23.82
N LEU A 7 -1.70 7.76 22.69
CA LEU A 7 -0.85 8.93 22.54
C LEU A 7 -1.30 10.07 23.44
N ALA A 8 -2.60 10.35 23.48
CA ALA A 8 -3.14 11.40 24.34
C ALA A 8 -2.89 11.11 25.83
N ALA A 9 -3.07 9.86 26.26
CA ALA A 9 -2.75 9.44 27.63
C ALA A 9 -1.24 9.61 27.93
N ARG A 10 -0.36 9.22 26.99
CA ARG A 10 1.09 9.37 27.14
C ARG A 10 1.53 10.84 27.23
N LEU A 11 0.80 11.74 26.57
CA LEU A 11 1.06 13.19 26.57
C LEU A 11 0.28 13.94 27.65
N GLN A 12 -0.64 13.27 28.36
CA GLN A 12 -1.54 13.88 29.34
C GLN A 12 -2.38 15.03 28.76
N VAL A 13 -2.85 14.86 27.51
CA VAL A 13 -3.67 15.87 26.82
C VAL A 13 -5.13 15.44 26.75
N ASP A 14 -6.04 16.41 26.93
CA ASP A 14 -7.47 16.20 26.75
C ASP A 14 -7.82 16.15 25.26
N LEU A 15 -8.38 15.02 24.83
CA LEU A 15 -8.80 14.79 23.45
C LEU A 15 -9.94 15.71 23.00
N SER A 16 -10.76 16.19 23.94
CA SER A 16 -11.91 17.06 23.67
C SER A 16 -11.54 18.54 23.55
N LEU A 17 -10.30 18.90 23.89
CA LEU A 17 -9.82 20.28 23.79
C LEU A 17 -9.85 20.74 22.32
N TYR A 18 -10.42 21.92 22.08
CA TYR A 18 -10.35 22.58 20.79
C TYR A 18 -9.02 23.29 20.63
N ILE A 19 -8.37 23.06 19.49
CA ILE A 19 -7.13 23.72 19.11
C ILE A 19 -7.31 24.52 17.82
N THR A 20 -6.56 25.61 17.74
CA THR A 20 -6.39 26.39 16.51
C THR A 20 -4.90 26.57 16.30
N VAL A 21 -4.39 26.00 15.21
CA VAL A 21 -2.98 26.15 14.84
C VAL A 21 -2.90 27.05 13.61
N LYS A 22 -1.94 27.98 13.65
CA LYS A 22 -1.60 28.88 12.56
C LYS A 22 -0.09 28.82 12.36
N ASP A 23 0.33 28.79 11.11
CA ASP A 23 1.73 29.00 10.74
C ASP A 23 2.11 30.50 10.85
N SER A 24 3.37 30.81 10.52
CA SER A 24 3.90 32.19 10.53
C SER A 24 3.15 33.13 9.59
N ASP A 25 2.52 32.61 8.54
CA ASP A 25 1.74 33.37 7.56
C ASP A 25 0.25 33.48 7.95
N GLY A 26 -0.13 32.91 9.10
CA GLY A 26 -1.48 32.95 9.64
C GLY A 26 -2.42 31.89 9.08
N PHE A 27 -1.95 30.97 8.24
CA PHE A 27 -2.73 29.88 7.67
C PHE A 27 -2.74 28.66 8.61
N SER A 28 -3.86 27.96 8.65
CA SER A 28 -3.94 26.71 9.41
C SER A 28 -3.35 25.54 8.62
N PRO A 29 -2.43 24.76 9.19
CA PRO A 29 -1.78 23.66 8.50
C PRO A 29 -2.74 22.51 8.18
N PHE A 30 -3.92 22.49 8.81
CA PHE A 30 -5.05 21.59 8.58
C PHE A 30 -6.36 22.28 9.00
N PRO A 31 -7.55 21.72 8.69
CA PRO A 31 -8.82 22.33 9.08
C PRO A 31 -8.89 22.63 10.58
N CYS A 32 -9.04 23.91 10.91
CA CYS A 32 -9.16 24.45 12.26
C CYS A 32 -10.36 25.40 12.33
N PRO A 33 -10.97 25.61 13.51
CA PRO A 33 -10.69 24.91 14.77
C PRO A 33 -11.13 23.43 14.71
N CYS A 34 -10.42 22.56 15.42
CA CYS A 34 -10.79 21.15 15.58
C CYS A 34 -10.38 20.64 16.96
N THR A 35 -10.88 19.45 17.34
CA THR A 35 -10.46 18.82 18.59
C THR A 35 -9.07 18.16 18.45
N VAL A 36 -8.37 17.96 19.57
CA VAL A 36 -7.12 17.18 19.59
C VAL A 36 -7.32 15.77 19.04
N GLU A 37 -8.46 15.15 19.33
CA GLU A 37 -8.83 13.86 18.75
C GLU A 37 -8.89 13.91 17.22
N GLU A 38 -9.56 14.91 16.65
CA GLU A 38 -9.63 15.05 15.20
C GLU A 38 -8.26 15.33 14.57
N ALA A 39 -7.42 16.15 15.20
CA ALA A 39 -6.06 16.42 14.74
C ALA A 39 -5.24 15.12 14.63
N PHE A 40 -5.18 14.31 15.70
CA PHE A 40 -4.45 13.05 15.70
C PHE A 40 -5.10 11.95 14.84
N ALA A 41 -6.43 11.92 14.74
CA ALA A 41 -7.12 10.86 14.00
C ALA A 41 -7.18 11.12 12.48
N ARG A 42 -7.20 12.38 12.05
CA ARG A 42 -7.49 12.74 10.65
C ARG A 42 -6.40 13.55 9.95
N TYR A 43 -5.59 14.30 10.69
CA TYR A 43 -4.72 15.30 10.08
C TYR A 43 -3.23 15.04 10.26
N LEU A 44 -2.84 14.35 11.34
CA LEU A 44 -1.43 14.10 11.70
C LEU A 44 -1.06 12.63 11.50
N ASP A 45 0.12 12.39 10.94
CA ASP A 45 0.66 11.04 10.72
C ASP A 45 1.44 10.56 11.95
N ILE A 46 0.71 10.09 12.94
CA ILE A 46 1.26 9.57 14.21
C ILE A 46 1.73 8.10 14.12
N ASN A 47 1.50 7.44 12.99
CA ASN A 47 1.75 6.00 12.82
C ASN A 47 2.96 5.70 11.92
N SER A 48 3.32 6.62 11.02
CA SER A 48 4.49 6.44 10.15
C SER A 48 5.80 6.42 10.94
N LEU A 49 6.82 5.79 10.33
CA LEU A 49 8.16 5.69 10.90
C LEU A 49 8.78 7.09 11.02
N PRO A 50 9.18 7.51 12.24
CA PRO A 50 9.80 8.80 12.46
C PRO A 50 11.12 8.95 11.69
N ARG A 51 11.28 10.07 10.99
CA ARG A 51 12.52 10.39 10.27
C ARG A 51 13.62 10.76 11.26
N LYS A 52 14.89 10.63 10.85
CA LYS A 52 16.03 11.06 11.66
C LYS A 52 15.93 12.52 12.13
N SER A 53 15.50 13.44 11.26
CA SER A 53 15.27 14.85 11.63
C SER A 53 14.22 15.03 12.73
N PHE A 54 13.19 14.19 12.74
CA PHE A 54 12.17 14.19 13.79
C PHE A 54 12.72 13.69 15.13
N LEU A 55 13.65 12.72 15.11
CA LEU A 55 14.35 12.28 16.32
C LEU A 55 15.22 13.39 16.92
N VAL A 56 15.90 14.18 16.08
CA VAL A 56 16.65 15.37 16.54
C VAL A 56 15.71 16.36 17.23
N ALA A 57 14.57 16.67 16.61
CA ALA A 57 13.58 17.57 17.21
C ALA A 57 13.04 17.03 18.54
N LEU A 58 12.74 15.73 18.64
CA LEU A 58 12.30 15.10 19.89
C LEU A 58 13.36 15.18 21.01
N ALA A 59 14.65 15.12 20.66
CA ALA A 59 15.74 15.16 21.63
C ALA A 59 15.78 16.47 22.43
N GLU A 60 15.30 17.58 21.86
CA GLU A 60 15.21 18.87 22.57
C GLU A 60 14.16 18.88 23.69
N PHE A 61 13.23 17.92 23.67
CA PHE A 61 12.22 17.75 24.72
C PHE A 61 12.56 16.66 25.73
N ALA A 62 13.75 16.04 25.63
CA ALA A 62 14.23 15.05 26.57
C ALA A 62 14.82 15.72 27.82
N ARG A 63 14.27 15.40 28.99
CA ARG A 63 14.77 15.90 30.28
C ARG A 63 15.95 15.08 30.80
N ASP A 64 16.06 13.82 30.40
CA ASP A 64 17.20 12.96 30.69
C ASP A 64 18.26 13.11 29.59
N GLY A 65 19.48 13.50 29.98
CA GLY A 65 20.60 13.66 29.05
C GLY A 65 20.98 12.37 28.32
N SER A 66 20.78 11.21 28.93
CA SER A 66 21.08 9.91 28.32
C SER A 66 20.06 9.55 27.22
N GLU A 67 18.78 9.84 27.44
CA GLU A 67 17.73 9.70 26.43
C GLU A 67 17.96 10.67 25.26
N ARG A 68 18.31 11.93 25.57
CA ARG A 68 18.69 12.93 24.57
C ARG A 68 19.83 12.45 23.69
N GLU A 69 20.93 12.00 24.29
CA GLU A 69 22.10 11.51 23.56
C GLU A 69 21.75 10.29 22.70
N ARG A 70 20.93 9.37 23.22
CA ARG A 70 20.48 8.19 22.46
C ARG A 70 19.62 8.56 21.25
N LEU A 71 18.71 9.53 21.38
CA LEU A 71 17.93 10.04 20.25
C LEU A 71 18.82 10.70 19.18
N LEU A 72 19.77 11.54 19.61
CA LEU A 72 20.73 12.18 18.71
C LEU A 72 21.62 11.15 18.01
N LYS A 73 22.06 10.10 18.73
CA LYS A 73 22.82 8.99 18.15
C LYS A 73 22.02 8.24 17.10
N LEU A 74 20.75 7.90 17.36
CA LEU A 74 19.86 7.29 16.35
C LEU A 74 19.71 8.18 15.11
N ALA A 75 19.68 9.50 15.29
CA ALA A 75 19.58 10.45 14.19
C ALA A 75 20.89 10.67 13.43
N SER A 76 22.05 10.30 13.99
CA SER A 76 23.36 10.59 13.41
C SER A 76 23.70 9.70 12.20
N LYS A 77 24.84 10.01 11.56
CA LYS A 77 25.37 9.18 10.48
C LYS A 77 25.91 7.86 11.02
N GLU A 78 26.62 7.90 12.14
CA GLU A 78 27.21 6.77 12.84
C GLU A 78 26.14 5.82 13.37
N GLY A 79 24.97 6.34 13.77
CA GLY A 79 23.83 5.52 14.22
C GLY A 79 22.90 5.02 13.11
N GLN A 80 23.31 5.04 11.83
CA GLN A 80 22.46 4.60 10.72
C GLN A 80 21.94 3.16 10.90
N ASP A 81 22.81 2.22 11.27
CA ASP A 81 22.43 0.82 11.46
C ASP A 81 21.56 0.65 12.71
N LEU A 82 21.86 1.40 13.77
CA LEU A 82 21.04 1.45 14.98
C LEU A 82 19.63 1.96 14.68
N TYR A 83 19.50 3.03 13.90
CA TYR A 83 18.20 3.54 13.45
C TYR A 83 17.45 2.52 12.61
N HIS A 84 18.14 1.85 11.67
CA HIS A 84 17.50 0.85 10.83
C HIS A 84 16.97 -0.33 11.67
N GLN A 85 17.77 -0.83 12.62
CA GLN A 85 17.34 -1.90 13.52
C GLN A 85 16.22 -1.44 14.46
N TYR A 86 16.41 -0.32 15.14
CA TYR A 86 15.53 0.14 16.20
C TYR A 86 14.21 0.76 15.70
N VAL A 87 14.23 1.53 14.61
CA VAL A 87 13.04 2.21 14.07
C VAL A 87 12.44 1.45 12.90
N VAL A 88 13.25 1.08 11.89
CA VAL A 88 12.73 0.58 10.61
C VAL A 88 12.29 -0.88 10.70
N LEU A 89 13.17 -1.78 11.15
CA LEU A 89 12.83 -3.22 11.27
C LEU A 89 11.76 -3.46 12.33
N GLU A 90 11.82 -2.71 13.42
CA GLU A 90 10.87 -2.81 14.54
C GLU A 90 9.61 -1.93 14.37
N THR A 91 9.49 -1.24 13.24
CA THR A 91 8.39 -0.30 12.88
C THR A 91 7.94 0.62 14.01
N ARG A 92 8.89 1.17 14.78
CA ARG A 92 8.57 2.08 15.89
C ARG A 92 7.97 3.37 15.37
N ASN A 93 6.77 3.70 15.82
CA ASN A 93 6.08 4.97 15.53
C ASN A 93 6.32 6.00 16.65
N LEU A 94 5.66 7.16 16.59
CA LEU A 94 5.78 8.21 17.59
C LEU A 94 5.45 7.73 19.01
N LEU A 95 4.36 6.98 19.18
CA LEU A 95 3.95 6.49 20.49
C LEU A 95 4.98 5.50 21.06
N ASP A 96 5.51 4.62 20.22
CA ASP A 96 6.56 3.67 20.64
C ASP A 96 7.80 4.42 21.14
N LEU A 97 8.23 5.47 20.43
CA LEU A 97 9.34 6.31 20.86
C LEU A 97 9.04 7.03 22.19
N LEU A 98 7.86 7.64 22.34
CA LEU A 98 7.53 8.32 23.60
C LEU A 98 7.46 7.33 24.77
N ASN A 99 7.09 6.08 24.55
CA ASN A 99 7.10 5.05 25.59
C ASN A 99 8.54 4.58 25.92
N ASP A 100 9.39 4.41 24.91
CA ASP A 100 10.79 3.99 25.08
C ASP A 100 11.69 5.11 25.65
N PHE A 101 11.28 6.38 25.49
CA PHE A 101 11.96 7.58 25.99
C PHE A 101 11.02 8.40 26.90
N PRO A 102 10.76 7.95 28.15
CA PRO A 102 9.79 8.57 29.05
C PRO A 102 10.13 10.01 29.47
N SER A 103 11.41 10.42 29.41
CA SER A 103 11.79 11.80 29.74
C SER A 103 11.41 12.82 28.66
N VAL A 104 11.13 12.35 27.44
CA VAL A 104 10.69 13.15 26.29
C VAL A 104 9.25 13.60 26.51
N GLN A 105 9.07 14.92 26.66
CA GLN A 105 7.77 15.54 26.96
C GLN A 105 7.54 16.79 26.09
N PRO A 106 7.32 16.62 24.77
CA PRO A 106 6.94 17.74 23.92
C PRO A 106 5.54 18.24 24.28
N SER A 107 5.32 19.55 24.18
CA SER A 107 3.98 20.11 24.29
C SER A 107 3.12 19.70 23.08
N LEU A 108 1.80 19.84 23.21
CA LEU A 108 0.89 19.56 22.12
C LEU A 108 1.17 20.45 20.91
N GLU A 109 1.43 21.74 21.14
CA GLU A 109 1.72 22.73 20.11
C GLU A 109 2.96 22.33 19.30
N CYS A 110 4.04 21.95 19.98
CA CYS A 110 5.26 21.48 19.31
C CYS A 110 5.01 20.20 18.52
N LEU A 111 4.24 19.24 19.06
CA LEU A 111 3.94 18.01 18.33
C LEU A 111 3.12 18.27 17.07
N VAL A 112 2.15 19.17 17.13
CA VAL A 112 1.32 19.53 15.98
C VAL A 112 2.17 20.13 14.85
N GLU A 113 3.22 20.88 15.20
CA GLU A 113 4.17 21.43 14.24
C GLU A 113 5.14 20.37 13.68
N LEU A 114 5.63 19.47 14.53
CA LEU A 114 6.66 18.49 14.16
C LEU A 114 6.10 17.29 13.40
N VAL A 115 4.88 16.84 13.73
CA VAL A 115 4.30 15.62 13.16
C VAL A 115 3.84 15.87 11.73
N PRO A 116 4.28 15.06 10.74
CA PRO A 116 3.86 15.24 9.35
C PRO A 116 2.35 15.11 9.15
N ARG A 117 1.83 15.71 8.07
CA ARG A 117 0.42 15.56 7.68
C ARG A 117 0.09 14.14 7.23
N LEU A 118 -1.06 13.63 7.67
CA LEU A 118 -1.60 12.35 7.21
C LEU A 118 -1.91 12.40 5.71
N GLN A 119 -1.23 11.57 4.94
CA GLN A 119 -1.37 11.51 3.48
C GLN A 119 -2.51 10.56 3.04
N SER A 120 -3.12 10.84 1.89
CA SER A 120 -3.99 9.87 1.21
C SER A 120 -3.21 8.65 0.75
N ARG A 121 -3.82 7.46 0.75
CA ARG A 121 -3.23 6.24 0.21
C ARG A 121 -3.86 5.90 -1.13
N TYR A 122 -3.03 5.55 -2.09
CA TYR A 122 -3.46 5.21 -3.45
C TYR A 122 -3.60 3.71 -3.61
N TYR A 123 -4.67 3.31 -4.30
CA TYR A 123 -4.91 1.93 -4.72
C TYR A 123 -5.21 1.91 -6.22
N SER A 124 -4.73 0.88 -6.90
CA SER A 124 -5.14 0.61 -8.28
C SER A 124 -6.59 0.11 -8.27
N ILE A 125 -7.45 0.77 -9.04
CA ILE A 125 -8.85 0.38 -9.18
C ILE A 125 -8.92 -1.01 -9.80
N SER A 126 -9.68 -1.91 -9.19
CA SER A 126 -9.83 -3.31 -9.64
C SER A 126 -11.15 -3.61 -10.33
N SER A 127 -11.85 -2.58 -10.81
CA SER A 127 -13.03 -2.67 -11.65
C SER A 127 -12.87 -1.91 -12.96
N SER A 128 -13.59 -2.33 -14.02
CA SER A 128 -13.81 -1.50 -15.21
C SER A 128 -15.04 -0.62 -14.99
N ASN A 129 -14.97 0.64 -15.42
CA ASN A 129 -16.12 1.55 -15.41
C ASN A 129 -17.18 1.20 -16.48
N LEU A 130 -16.85 0.36 -17.47
CA LEU A 130 -17.83 -0.16 -18.43
C LEU A 130 -18.72 -1.23 -17.82
N VAL A 131 -18.22 -1.95 -16.80
CA VAL A 131 -18.97 -2.99 -16.07
C VAL A 131 -19.57 -2.42 -14.78
N HIS A 132 -18.83 -1.54 -14.08
CA HIS A 132 -19.23 -0.97 -12.81
C HIS A 132 -19.15 0.58 -12.85
N PRO A 133 -20.06 1.27 -13.56
CA PRO A 133 -19.97 2.73 -13.78
C PRO A 133 -20.15 3.56 -12.50
N ARG A 134 -20.77 2.98 -11.47
CA ARG A 134 -21.05 3.63 -10.18
C ARG A 134 -20.34 2.96 -9.00
N CYS A 135 -19.41 2.03 -9.25
CA CYS A 135 -18.71 1.31 -8.19
C CYS A 135 -17.21 1.17 -8.50
N VAL A 136 -16.39 1.62 -7.55
CA VAL A 136 -14.93 1.52 -7.61
C VAL A 136 -14.51 0.36 -6.70
N HIS A 137 -13.86 -0.64 -7.28
CA HIS A 137 -13.36 -1.77 -6.51
C HIS A 137 -11.89 -1.53 -6.11
N VAL A 138 -11.51 -2.05 -4.94
CA VAL A 138 -10.15 -1.96 -4.40
C VAL A 138 -9.70 -3.35 -4.00
N THR A 139 -8.50 -3.73 -4.43
CA THR A 139 -7.79 -4.93 -3.97
C THR A 139 -6.59 -4.48 -3.15
N ALA A 140 -6.54 -4.87 -1.89
CA ALA A 140 -5.48 -4.47 -0.97
C ALA A 140 -5.11 -5.61 -0.01
N VAL A 141 -3.85 -5.63 0.42
CA VAL A 141 -3.39 -6.51 1.49
C VAL A 141 -3.41 -5.74 2.81
N VAL A 142 -3.95 -6.35 3.85
CA VAL A 142 -3.91 -5.77 5.19
C VAL A 142 -2.48 -5.73 5.69
N VAL A 143 -2.03 -4.57 6.13
CA VAL A 143 -0.69 -4.39 6.69
C VAL A 143 -0.80 -4.55 8.19
N GLU A 144 -0.30 -5.67 8.70
CA GLU A 144 -0.27 -5.99 10.11
C GLU A 144 1.03 -6.71 10.45
N LYS A 145 1.71 -6.28 11.52
CA LYS A 145 2.92 -6.94 12.03
C LYS A 145 2.82 -7.03 13.55
N LYS A 146 3.07 -8.22 14.09
CA LYS A 146 3.12 -8.48 15.53
C LYS A 146 4.56 -8.69 15.96
N TYR A 147 4.91 -8.13 17.11
CA TYR A 147 6.24 -8.18 17.68
C TYR A 147 6.29 -9.08 18.91
N GLN A 148 7.49 -9.59 19.21
CA GLN A 148 7.70 -10.47 20.37
C GLN A 148 7.49 -9.75 21.70
N ASP A 149 7.72 -8.43 21.72
CA ASP A 149 7.50 -7.56 22.88
C ASP A 149 6.02 -7.17 23.09
N GLY A 150 5.09 -7.79 22.34
CA GLY A 150 3.66 -7.55 22.43
C GLY A 150 3.16 -6.35 21.64
N ARG A 151 4.04 -5.54 21.03
CA ARG A 151 3.60 -4.47 20.13
C ARG A 151 2.95 -5.03 18.86
N SER A 152 2.07 -4.24 18.28
CA SER A 152 1.47 -4.53 16.97
C SER A 152 1.44 -3.28 16.13
N PHE A 153 1.92 -3.38 14.90
CA PHE A 153 1.82 -2.34 13.89
C PHE A 153 0.68 -2.64 12.93
N HIS A 154 -0.19 -1.67 12.73
CA HIS A 154 -1.31 -1.74 11.80
C HIS A 154 -1.21 -0.60 10.78
N GLY A 155 -1.24 -0.94 9.49
CA GLY A 155 -1.28 0.09 8.45
C GLY A 155 -2.57 0.89 8.54
N VAL A 156 -2.43 2.23 8.60
CA VAL A 156 -3.56 3.16 8.83
C VAL A 156 -4.72 2.90 7.86
N CYS A 157 -4.46 2.99 6.55
CA CYS A 157 -5.51 2.94 5.55
C CYS A 157 -6.08 1.51 5.38
N THR A 158 -5.25 0.48 5.33
CA THR A 158 -5.72 -0.90 5.15
C THR A 158 -6.50 -1.41 6.36
N SER A 159 -6.11 -1.03 7.57
CA SER A 159 -6.86 -1.35 8.78
C SER A 159 -8.14 -0.53 8.91
N TYR A 160 -8.16 0.72 8.43
CA TYR A 160 -9.38 1.50 8.29
C TYR A 160 -10.36 0.82 7.33
N LEU A 161 -9.91 0.47 6.12
CA LEU A 161 -10.73 -0.23 5.12
C LEU A 161 -11.27 -1.56 5.64
N ARG A 162 -10.46 -2.35 6.36
CA ARG A 162 -10.88 -3.63 6.97
C ARG A 162 -12.03 -3.49 7.98
N ARG A 163 -12.19 -2.33 8.60
CA ARG A 163 -13.23 -2.07 9.62
C ARG A 163 -14.51 -1.48 9.06
N LEU A 164 -14.54 -1.14 7.76
CA LEU A 164 -15.72 -0.55 7.15
C LEU A 164 -16.82 -1.60 6.98
N HIS A 165 -18.05 -1.15 7.16
CA HIS A 165 -19.26 -1.92 6.91
C HIS A 165 -20.05 -1.29 5.76
N GLN A 166 -21.02 -2.04 5.24
CA GLN A 166 -21.94 -1.50 4.24
C GLN A 166 -22.67 -0.27 4.80
N GLY A 167 -22.68 0.81 4.03
CA GLY A 167 -23.27 2.10 4.43
C GLY A 167 -22.25 3.11 4.97
N ASP A 168 -21.03 2.68 5.33
CA ASP A 168 -19.99 3.60 5.75
C ASP A 168 -19.54 4.52 4.60
N ILE A 169 -19.20 5.77 4.96
CA ILE A 169 -18.77 6.79 4.00
C ILE A 169 -17.24 6.85 3.97
N VAL A 170 -16.67 6.65 2.78
CA VAL A 170 -15.23 6.79 2.53
C VAL A 170 -14.96 8.06 1.73
N ARG A 171 -14.04 8.90 2.21
CA ARG A 171 -13.53 10.03 1.43
C ARG A 171 -12.46 9.52 0.47
N ALA A 172 -12.75 9.59 -0.83
CA ALA A 172 -11.84 9.19 -1.88
C ALA A 172 -11.85 10.22 -3.02
N HIS A 173 -10.79 10.22 -3.82
CA HIS A 173 -10.71 10.97 -5.07
C HIS A 173 -10.06 10.08 -6.13
N LEU A 174 -10.35 10.37 -7.40
CA LEU A 174 -9.78 9.64 -8.52
C LEU A 174 -8.55 10.37 -9.05
N ARG A 175 -7.45 9.64 -9.21
CA ARG A 175 -6.25 10.14 -9.89
C ARG A 175 -6.13 9.45 -11.25
N LYS A 176 -6.26 10.21 -12.34
CA LYS A 176 -6.09 9.68 -13.70
C LYS A 176 -4.66 9.15 -13.91
N THR A 177 -4.54 8.06 -14.66
CA THR A 177 -3.25 7.46 -15.03
C THR A 177 -3.21 7.18 -16.54
N ASN A 178 -2.02 6.87 -17.04
CA ASN A 178 -1.81 6.40 -18.43
C ASN A 178 -1.86 4.88 -18.55
N PHE A 179 -2.21 4.15 -17.48
CA PHE A 179 -2.30 2.69 -17.45
C PHE A 179 -3.66 2.24 -18.01
N LYS A 180 -3.79 2.27 -19.35
CA LYS A 180 -5.05 2.03 -20.07
C LYS A 180 -4.86 0.98 -21.15
N LEU A 181 -5.88 0.18 -21.39
CA LEU A 181 -5.94 -0.75 -22.52
C LEU A 181 -5.78 -0.01 -23.87
N PRO A 182 -5.26 -0.69 -24.92
CA PRO A 182 -5.25 -0.14 -26.26
C PRO A 182 -6.68 0.23 -26.71
N ARG A 183 -6.79 1.23 -27.59
CA ARG A 183 -8.09 1.63 -28.16
C ARG A 183 -8.62 0.54 -29.08
N GLU A 184 -7.73 0.00 -29.90
CA GLU A 184 -8.02 -1.05 -30.85
C GLU A 184 -8.24 -2.37 -30.11
N VAL A 185 -9.39 -3.00 -30.35
CA VAL A 185 -9.83 -4.20 -29.61
C VAL A 185 -9.11 -5.45 -30.11
N SER A 186 -8.64 -5.42 -31.35
CA SER A 186 -7.84 -6.50 -31.96
C SER A 186 -6.38 -6.53 -31.46
N THR A 187 -5.90 -5.47 -30.82
CA THR A 187 -4.53 -5.41 -30.27
C THR A 187 -4.35 -6.43 -29.15
N PRO A 188 -3.36 -7.33 -29.23
CA PRO A 188 -3.09 -8.29 -28.15
C PRO A 188 -2.63 -7.61 -26.86
N VAL A 189 -2.96 -8.22 -25.72
CA VAL A 189 -2.62 -7.67 -24.40
C VAL A 189 -1.92 -8.72 -23.55
N ILE A 190 -0.80 -8.34 -22.95
CA ILE A 190 -0.03 -9.17 -22.02
C ILE A 190 -0.10 -8.53 -20.63
N LEU A 191 -0.80 -9.19 -19.71
CA LEU A 191 -1.00 -8.73 -18.34
C LEU A 191 -0.06 -9.51 -17.41
N VAL A 192 0.79 -8.83 -16.66
CA VAL A 192 1.73 -9.44 -15.71
C VAL A 192 1.54 -8.84 -14.33
N GLY A 193 1.21 -9.67 -13.34
CA GLY A 193 1.07 -9.20 -11.96
C GLY A 193 1.27 -10.28 -10.92
N ALA A 194 1.67 -9.88 -9.72
CA ALA A 194 1.84 -10.78 -8.59
C ALA A 194 1.18 -10.22 -7.33
N GLY A 195 0.53 -11.09 -6.55
CA GLY A 195 -0.25 -10.70 -5.36
C GLY A 195 -1.27 -9.60 -5.69
N THR A 196 -1.28 -8.52 -4.92
CA THR A 196 -2.18 -7.37 -5.16
C THR A 196 -1.89 -6.63 -6.48
N GLY A 197 -0.81 -6.97 -7.19
CA GLY A 197 -0.56 -6.50 -8.56
C GLY A 197 -1.63 -6.91 -9.57
N ILE A 198 -2.47 -7.90 -9.26
CA ILE A 198 -3.64 -8.27 -10.07
C ILE A 198 -4.70 -7.16 -10.13
N ALA A 199 -4.69 -6.19 -9.19
CA ALA A 199 -5.76 -5.22 -9.02
C ALA A 199 -6.18 -4.53 -10.32
N PRO A 200 -5.33 -3.74 -11.02
CA PRO A 200 -5.74 -3.11 -12.26
C PRO A 200 -5.99 -4.11 -13.40
N LEU A 201 -5.33 -5.27 -13.36
CA LEU A 201 -5.46 -6.30 -14.39
C LEU A 201 -6.85 -6.95 -14.35
N ARG A 202 -7.43 -7.12 -13.16
CA ARG A 202 -8.83 -7.54 -12.97
C ARG A 202 -9.79 -6.59 -13.69
N GLY A 203 -9.61 -5.28 -13.51
CA GLY A 203 -10.39 -4.26 -14.21
C GLY A 203 -10.22 -4.32 -15.72
N MET A 204 -8.98 -4.56 -16.19
CA MET A 204 -8.71 -4.76 -17.62
C MET A 204 -9.39 -6.00 -18.18
N CYS A 205 -9.39 -7.14 -17.47
CA CYS A 205 -10.09 -8.34 -17.89
C CYS A 205 -11.62 -8.12 -17.99
N GLN A 206 -12.22 -7.45 -16.99
CA GLN A 206 -13.63 -7.06 -17.04
C GLN A 206 -13.94 -6.21 -18.29
N GLU A 207 -13.05 -5.28 -18.63
CA GLU A 207 -13.22 -4.43 -19.81
C GLU A 207 -13.05 -5.20 -21.14
N LEU A 208 -12.06 -6.07 -21.22
CA LEU A 208 -11.83 -6.93 -22.38
C LEU A 208 -13.03 -7.85 -22.63
N GLU A 209 -13.59 -8.44 -21.58
CA GLU A 209 -14.81 -9.25 -21.65
C GLU A 209 -16.00 -8.42 -22.15
N HIS A 210 -16.19 -7.21 -21.62
CA HIS A 210 -17.24 -6.31 -22.07
C HIS A 210 -17.09 -5.97 -23.56
N ARG A 211 -15.88 -5.60 -24.01
CA ARG A 211 -15.59 -5.31 -25.42
C ARG A 211 -15.83 -6.52 -26.31
N LYS A 212 -15.47 -7.73 -25.84
CA LYS A 212 -15.71 -8.98 -26.55
C LYS A 212 -17.17 -9.21 -26.88
N ARG A 213 -18.04 -9.00 -25.89
CA ARG A 213 -19.49 -9.17 -26.06
C ARG A 213 -20.07 -8.19 -27.09
N MET A 214 -19.42 -7.05 -27.32
CA MET A 214 -19.90 -6.00 -28.23
C MET A 214 -19.32 -6.07 -29.64
N LEU A 215 -18.07 -6.50 -29.82
CA LEU A 215 -17.28 -6.24 -31.05
C LEU A 215 -16.55 -7.46 -31.64
N ALA A 216 -16.82 -8.68 -31.17
CA ALA A 216 -16.05 -9.88 -31.52
C ALA A 216 -15.62 -9.98 -33.01
N PRO A 217 -14.36 -10.35 -33.32
CA PRO A 217 -13.33 -10.92 -32.42
C PRO A 217 -12.43 -9.88 -31.71
N ILE A 218 -11.84 -10.28 -30.57
CA ILE A 218 -10.85 -9.48 -29.81
C ILE A 218 -9.43 -10.03 -29.98
N GLY A 219 -8.42 -9.23 -29.65
CA GLY A 219 -7.01 -9.64 -29.62
C GLY A 219 -6.72 -10.78 -28.64
N LYS A 220 -5.57 -11.45 -28.82
CA LYS A 220 -5.11 -12.49 -27.88
C LYS A 220 -4.69 -11.84 -26.56
N ASN A 221 -5.29 -12.27 -25.45
CA ASN A 221 -4.99 -11.71 -24.13
C ASN A 221 -4.36 -12.78 -23.23
N LEU A 222 -3.18 -12.51 -22.71
CA LEU A 222 -2.46 -13.41 -21.80
C LEU A 222 -2.41 -12.80 -20.40
N LEU A 223 -2.58 -13.64 -19.37
CA LEU A 223 -2.36 -13.26 -17.97
C LEU A 223 -1.24 -14.10 -17.37
N PHE A 224 -0.21 -13.44 -16.85
CA PHE A 224 0.83 -14.02 -16.01
C PHE A 224 0.58 -13.59 -14.58
N PHE A 225 0.16 -14.53 -13.72
CA PHE A 225 -0.22 -14.23 -12.34
C PHE A 225 0.61 -15.01 -11.32
N GLY A 226 1.16 -14.32 -10.32
CA GLY A 226 1.95 -14.93 -9.25
C GLY A 226 1.31 -14.83 -7.88
N CYS A 227 1.28 -15.94 -7.13
CA CYS A 227 0.92 -15.97 -5.71
C CYS A 227 1.79 -17.00 -4.94
N ARG A 228 1.51 -17.25 -3.67
CA ARG A 228 2.27 -18.23 -2.88
C ARG A 228 1.82 -19.64 -3.18
N ARG A 229 0.52 -19.91 -3.03
CA ARG A 229 -0.08 -21.22 -3.24
C ARG A 229 -1.48 -21.04 -3.82
N PRO A 230 -1.95 -21.99 -4.65
CA PRO A 230 -3.30 -21.95 -5.19
C PRO A 230 -4.36 -21.90 -4.08
N THR A 231 -4.15 -22.65 -2.99
CA THR A 231 -5.10 -22.78 -1.87
C THR A 231 -4.97 -21.70 -0.78
N GLU A 232 -4.02 -20.76 -0.89
CA GLU A 232 -3.75 -19.75 0.15
C GLU A 232 -4.16 -18.34 -0.32
N ASP A 233 -3.65 -17.90 -1.47
CA ASP A 233 -3.73 -16.50 -1.89
C ASP A 233 -3.89 -16.34 -3.40
N TYR A 234 -4.56 -17.28 -4.08
CA TYR A 234 -4.98 -17.14 -5.47
C TYR A 234 -6.18 -16.17 -5.59
N LEU A 235 -5.87 -14.88 -5.62
CA LEU A 235 -6.86 -13.82 -5.77
C LEU A 235 -7.63 -13.96 -7.09
N TYR A 236 -8.97 -13.96 -7.00
CA TYR A 236 -9.90 -13.97 -8.14
C TYR A 236 -9.82 -15.22 -9.03
N GLU A 237 -9.47 -16.38 -8.46
CA GLU A 237 -9.37 -17.65 -9.18
C GLU A 237 -10.61 -17.96 -10.03
N GLU A 238 -11.82 -17.83 -9.46
CA GLU A 238 -13.08 -18.09 -10.17
C GLU A 238 -13.30 -17.14 -11.36
N GLU A 239 -13.03 -15.83 -11.19
CA GLU A 239 -13.17 -14.85 -12.28
C GLU A 239 -12.14 -15.12 -13.39
N ILE A 240 -10.91 -15.46 -13.01
CA ILE A 240 -9.83 -15.81 -13.95
C ILE A 240 -10.19 -17.07 -14.74
N GLY A 241 -10.73 -18.09 -14.07
CA GLY A 241 -11.24 -19.31 -14.72
C GLY A 241 -12.35 -19.00 -15.71
N GLY A 242 -13.34 -18.19 -15.31
CA GLY A 242 -14.44 -17.76 -16.18
C GLY A 242 -13.96 -17.00 -17.44
N TRP A 243 -12.96 -16.13 -17.30
CA TRP A 243 -12.37 -15.42 -18.46
C TRP A 243 -11.58 -16.34 -19.38
N LEU A 244 -10.96 -17.39 -18.85
CA LEU A 244 -10.28 -18.40 -19.67
C LEU A 244 -11.30 -19.24 -20.43
N GLU A 245 -12.34 -19.73 -19.77
CA GLU A 245 -13.40 -20.55 -20.37
C GLU A 245 -14.18 -19.81 -21.45
N ASN A 246 -14.55 -18.55 -21.18
CA ASN A 246 -15.27 -17.73 -22.14
C ASN A 246 -14.36 -17.13 -23.21
N GLY A 247 -13.03 -17.36 -23.15
CA GLY A 247 -12.02 -16.91 -24.10
C GLY A 247 -11.75 -15.41 -24.09
N THR A 248 -12.07 -14.69 -23.02
CA THR A 248 -11.59 -13.31 -22.79
C THR A 248 -10.08 -13.33 -22.59
N LEU A 249 -9.59 -14.28 -21.78
CA LEU A 249 -8.18 -14.64 -21.68
C LEU A 249 -7.93 -15.83 -22.60
N SER A 250 -6.95 -15.71 -23.49
CA SER A 250 -6.50 -16.81 -24.35
C SER A 250 -5.64 -17.81 -23.59
N ARG A 251 -4.93 -17.35 -22.55
CA ARG A 251 -4.12 -18.20 -21.68
C ARG A 251 -3.88 -17.53 -20.33
N VAL A 252 -3.74 -18.35 -19.29
CA VAL A 252 -3.30 -17.94 -17.96
C VAL A 252 -2.07 -18.76 -17.59
N HIS A 253 -1.00 -18.07 -17.19
CA HIS A 253 0.24 -18.66 -16.69
C HIS A 253 0.39 -18.31 -15.22
N THR A 254 0.30 -19.30 -14.35
CA THR A 254 0.42 -19.11 -12.90
C THR A 254 1.82 -19.44 -12.39
N ALA A 255 2.29 -18.62 -11.45
CA ALA A 255 3.54 -18.83 -10.72
C ALA A 255 3.26 -18.98 -9.23
N PHE A 256 3.41 -20.19 -8.70
CA PHE A 256 3.23 -20.49 -7.29
C PHE A 256 4.59 -20.54 -6.59
N SER A 257 4.90 -19.50 -5.84
CA SER A 257 6.24 -19.33 -5.24
C SER A 257 6.52 -20.26 -4.06
N ARG A 258 5.50 -20.96 -3.52
CA ARG A 258 5.58 -21.85 -2.35
C ARG A 258 4.79 -23.16 -2.54
N SER A 259 4.56 -23.60 -3.77
CA SER A 259 3.95 -24.92 -4.03
C SER A 259 4.99 -26.03 -3.83
N ASN A 260 4.58 -27.13 -3.18
CA ASN A 260 5.44 -28.30 -2.95
C ASN A 260 5.69 -29.12 -4.24
N ASP A 261 5.00 -28.81 -5.34
CA ASP A 261 5.02 -29.57 -6.59
C ASP A 261 6.19 -29.22 -7.53
N THR A 262 7.08 -28.30 -7.14
CA THR A 262 8.29 -28.04 -7.94
C THR A 262 9.31 -29.14 -7.68
N LEU A 263 9.45 -30.07 -8.64
CA LEU A 263 10.54 -31.05 -8.68
C LEU A 263 11.89 -30.29 -8.60
N GLY A 264 12.48 -30.23 -7.40
CA GLY A 264 13.69 -29.48 -7.10
C GLY A 264 13.56 -28.38 -6.03
N GLY A 265 12.37 -28.15 -5.46
CA GLY A 265 12.16 -27.23 -4.31
C GLY A 265 12.39 -25.74 -4.62
N GLY A 266 12.50 -25.36 -5.89
CA GLY A 266 12.73 -23.99 -6.33
C GLY A 266 11.48 -23.12 -6.25
N LYS A 267 11.66 -21.82 -5.98
CA LYS A 267 10.58 -20.81 -6.04
C LYS A 267 10.29 -20.43 -7.49
N VAL A 268 9.03 -20.52 -7.89
CA VAL A 268 8.57 -20.07 -9.22
C VAL A 268 7.87 -18.71 -9.09
N TYR A 269 8.33 -17.75 -9.87
CA TYR A 269 7.82 -16.39 -9.99
C TYR A 269 7.40 -16.10 -11.43
N VAL A 270 6.76 -14.94 -11.63
CA VAL A 270 6.15 -14.57 -12.91
C VAL A 270 7.16 -14.36 -14.02
N GLN A 271 8.37 -13.87 -13.71
CA GLN A 271 9.43 -13.68 -14.71
C GLN A 271 9.88 -15.02 -15.33
N GLN A 272 9.94 -16.10 -14.55
CA GLN A 272 10.25 -17.42 -15.13
C GLN A 272 9.14 -17.90 -16.06
N ARG A 273 7.87 -17.60 -15.75
CA ARG A 273 6.76 -17.89 -16.67
C ARG A 273 6.83 -17.05 -17.94
N VAL A 274 7.23 -15.79 -17.84
CA VAL A 274 7.47 -14.93 -18.99
C VAL A 274 8.58 -15.51 -19.87
N ASP A 275 9.71 -15.92 -19.28
CA ASP A 275 10.84 -16.52 -19.99
C ASP A 275 10.46 -17.83 -20.70
N GLU A 276 9.75 -18.73 -20.00
CA GLU A 276 9.24 -19.99 -20.56
C GLU A 276 8.35 -19.78 -21.81
N ASN A 277 7.73 -18.62 -21.94
CA ASN A 277 6.81 -18.29 -23.03
C ASN A 277 7.36 -17.20 -23.97
N ALA A 278 8.67 -16.93 -23.92
CA ALA A 278 9.32 -15.85 -24.67
C ALA A 278 9.00 -15.87 -26.17
N ILE A 279 9.01 -17.03 -26.83
CA ILE A 279 8.72 -17.15 -28.27
C ILE A 279 7.29 -16.66 -28.59
N GLN A 280 6.31 -17.05 -27.77
CA GLN A 280 4.92 -16.61 -27.94
C GLN A 280 4.81 -15.10 -27.70
N LEU A 281 5.49 -14.58 -26.68
CA LEU A 281 5.46 -13.16 -26.33
C LEU A 281 6.10 -12.31 -27.43
N LEU A 282 7.23 -12.73 -28.01
CA LEU A 282 7.87 -12.07 -29.14
C LEU A 282 6.92 -11.99 -30.34
N SER A 283 6.25 -13.09 -30.69
CA SER A 283 5.26 -13.08 -31.78
C SER A 283 4.09 -12.13 -31.53
N LEU A 284 3.63 -12.00 -30.28
CA LEU A 284 2.58 -11.03 -29.93
C LEU A 284 3.10 -9.60 -29.99
N LEU A 285 4.34 -9.36 -29.56
CA LEU A 285 4.99 -8.06 -29.62
C LEU A 285 5.18 -7.61 -31.08
N ASP A 286 5.61 -8.50 -31.97
CA ASP A 286 5.69 -8.23 -33.42
C ASP A 286 4.31 -7.87 -34.02
N ALA A 287 3.24 -8.41 -33.44
CA ALA A 287 1.85 -8.07 -33.78
C ALA A 287 1.33 -6.81 -33.06
N GLY A 288 2.19 -6.04 -32.38
CA GLY A 288 1.83 -4.78 -31.72
C GLY A 288 1.23 -4.93 -30.33
N ALA A 289 1.47 -6.03 -29.63
CA ALA A 289 0.93 -6.25 -28.28
C ALA A 289 1.35 -5.16 -27.27
N CYS A 290 0.44 -4.85 -26.35
CA CYS A 290 0.72 -3.99 -25.20
C CYS A 290 0.99 -4.82 -23.94
N ILE A 291 2.11 -4.56 -23.25
CA ILE A 291 2.48 -5.21 -21.98
C ILE A 291 2.12 -4.31 -20.80
N TYR A 292 1.51 -4.90 -19.79
CA TYR A 292 1.13 -4.24 -18.53
C TYR A 292 1.74 -5.00 -17.36
N VAL A 293 2.61 -4.35 -16.61
CA VAL A 293 3.25 -4.93 -15.41
C VAL A 293 2.77 -4.18 -14.18
N CYS A 294 2.21 -4.90 -13.19
CA CYS A 294 1.77 -4.30 -11.93
C CYS A 294 2.14 -5.17 -10.72
N GLY A 295 2.72 -4.56 -9.69
CA GLY A 295 3.15 -5.24 -8.48
C GLY A 295 4.31 -4.52 -7.80
N SER A 296 5.17 -5.27 -7.10
CA SER A 296 6.35 -4.71 -6.46
C SER A 296 7.36 -4.21 -7.51
N THR A 297 8.13 -3.18 -7.16
CA THR A 297 9.19 -2.63 -8.02
C THR A 297 10.29 -3.64 -8.31
N ALA A 298 10.59 -4.53 -7.35
CA ALA A 298 11.51 -5.64 -7.56
C ALA A 298 11.00 -6.60 -8.65
N MET A 299 9.74 -7.04 -8.58
CA MET A 299 9.14 -7.90 -9.61
C MET A 299 9.12 -7.20 -10.97
N ALA A 300 8.73 -5.92 -11.03
CA ALA A 300 8.68 -5.18 -12.28
C ALA A 300 10.06 -5.02 -12.93
N ARG A 301 11.13 -4.90 -12.13
CA ARG A 301 12.52 -4.88 -12.63
C ARG A 301 12.95 -6.24 -13.15
N ASP A 302 12.56 -7.32 -12.50
CA ASP A 302 12.97 -8.68 -12.88
C ASP A 302 12.18 -9.20 -14.11
N VAL A 303 10.98 -8.66 -14.37
CA VAL A 303 10.19 -8.95 -15.58
C VAL A 303 10.66 -8.16 -16.81
N LYS A 304 11.29 -6.99 -16.59
CA LYS A 304 11.76 -6.09 -17.65
C LYS A 304 13.11 -6.54 -18.19
#